data_AF-A0A3D4SXQ1-F1
#
_entry.id   AF-A0A3D4SXQ1-F1
#
_cell.length_a   1.000
_cell.length_b   1.000
_cell.length_c   1.000
_cell.angle_alpha   90.00
_cell.angle_beta   90.00
_cell.angle_gamma   90.00
#
_symmetry.space_group_name_H-M   'P 1'
#
loop_
_entity.id
_entity.type
_entity.pdbx_description
1 polymer ?
#
loop_
_entity_poly.entity_id
_entity_poly.type
_entity_poly.pdbx_seq_one_letter_code
_entity_poly.pdbx_strand_id
1 'polypeptide(L)'
;MVPVNATVLTATSGLWFLPVVLTAVTAVEVAAVELLVRSLPVRITVTVISAYSLLLLWAFFGRRLVYPHYIDATSLVIRQGRTPLLTIPRDDIREFLRHRTHRAERAAVVDDALVIGN
;
A
#
# COMPACT_ATOMS: atom_id res chain seq x y z
N MET A 1 -6.45 -14.52 0.43
CA MET A 1 -5.67 -15.50 1.22
C MET A 1 -4.48 -15.98 0.40
N VAL A 2 -3.39 -16.32 1.07
CA VAL A 2 -2.21 -17.00 0.49
C VAL A 2 -2.36 -18.50 0.80
N PRO A 3 -2.09 -19.42 -0.14
CA PRO A 3 -2.13 -20.87 0.12
C PRO A 3 -1.16 -21.29 1.23
N VAL A 4 -1.50 -22.33 2.01
CA VAL A 4 -0.72 -22.79 3.17
C VAL A 4 0.71 -23.23 2.82
N ASN A 5 0.93 -23.66 1.58
CA ASN A 5 2.24 -24.15 1.09
C ASN A 5 2.97 -23.13 0.21
N ALA A 6 2.51 -21.88 0.16
CA ALA A 6 3.09 -20.87 -0.71
C ALA A 6 4.15 -20.02 0.00
N THR A 7 5.26 -19.76 -0.70
CA THR A 7 6.30 -18.85 -0.22
C THR A 7 5.89 -17.42 -0.49
N VAL A 8 5.82 -16.60 0.56
CA VAL A 8 5.41 -15.19 0.48
C VAL A 8 6.58 -14.31 0.01
N LEU A 9 6.35 -13.54 -1.05
CA LEU A 9 7.17 -12.40 -1.42
C LEU A 9 6.49 -11.13 -0.90
N THR A 10 6.97 -10.65 0.23
CA THR A 10 6.48 -9.40 0.84
C THR A 10 6.87 -8.23 -0.06
N ALA A 11 5.87 -7.54 -0.60
CA ALA A 11 6.02 -6.23 -1.23
C ALA A 11 6.05 -5.14 -0.14
N THR A 12 7.01 -4.22 -0.19
CA THR A 12 7.27 -3.26 0.89
C THR A 12 6.28 -2.09 0.75
N SER A 13 5.22 -2.09 1.56
CA SER A 13 4.32 -0.93 1.65
C SER A 13 4.92 0.13 2.59
N GLY A 14 5.86 0.93 2.09
CA GLY A 14 6.60 1.91 2.91
C GLY A 14 5.85 3.19 3.29
N LEU A 15 4.62 3.42 2.81
CA LEU A 15 3.94 4.72 2.93
C LEU A 15 2.85 4.79 4.02
N TRP A 16 2.71 3.75 4.85
CA TRP A 16 1.69 3.74 5.93
C TRP A 16 1.94 4.77 7.05
N PHE A 17 3.16 5.30 7.16
CA PHE A 17 3.43 6.39 8.11
C PHE A 17 2.74 7.70 7.70
N LEU A 18 2.49 7.93 6.40
CA LEU A 18 1.86 9.16 5.90
C LEU A 18 0.45 9.40 6.46
N PRO A 19 -0.52 8.45 6.36
CA PRO A 19 -1.85 8.67 6.91
C PRO A 19 -1.82 8.87 8.43
N VAL A 20 -0.88 8.25 9.14
CA VAL A 20 -0.70 8.43 10.59
C VAL A 20 -0.23 9.84 10.91
N VAL A 21 0.82 10.33 10.24
CA VAL A 21 1.34 11.68 10.45
C VAL A 21 0.30 12.74 10.10
N LEU A 22 -0.40 12.58 8.97
CA LEU A 22 -1.48 13.50 8.58
C LEU A 22 -2.61 13.51 9.61
N THR A 23 -3.00 12.35 10.14
CA THR A 23 -4.01 12.27 11.22
C THR A 23 -3.56 13.06 12.45
N ALA A 24 -2.30 12.93 12.85
CA ALA A 24 -1.75 13.67 13.99
C ALA A 24 -1.75 15.20 13.74
N VAL A 25 -1.32 15.64 12.56
CA VAL A 25 -1.31 17.06 12.18
C VAL A 25 -2.73 17.63 12.16
N THR A 26 -3.69 16.93 11.56
CA THR A 26 -5.10 17.36 11.54
C THR A 26 -5.70 17.46 12.95
N ALA A 27 -5.32 16.57 13.87
CA ALA A 27 -5.76 16.67 15.26
C ALA A 27 -5.23 17.93 15.96
N VAL A 28 -3.95 18.27 15.73
CA VAL A 28 -3.35 19.51 16.25
C VAL A 28 -4.02 20.74 15.64
N GLU A 29 -4.31 20.72 14.33
CA GLU A 29 -5.00 21.80 13.64
C GLU A 29 -6.41 22.04 14.21
N VAL A 30 -7.20 20.98 14.41
CA VAL A 30 -8.53 21.09 15.01
C VAL A 30 -8.45 21.63 16.44
N ALA A 31 -7.49 21.17 17.25
CA ALA A 31 -7.27 21.68 18.60
C ALA A 31 -6.90 23.18 18.60
N ALA A 32 -6.06 23.61 17.67
CA ALA A 32 -5.71 25.02 17.53
C ALA A 32 -6.93 25.86 17.14
N VAL A 33 -7.77 25.39 16.20
CA VAL A 33 -9.00 26.09 15.80
C VAL A 33 -9.99 26.17 16.96
N GLU A 34 -10.16 25.10 17.74
CA GLU A 34 -11.00 25.08 18.94
C GLU A 34 -10.59 26.14 19.98
N LEU A 35 -9.28 26.36 20.13
CA LEU A 35 -8.71 27.31 21.10
C LEU A 35 -8.72 28.76 20.58
N LEU A 36 -8.39 28.96 19.31
CA LEU A 36 -8.18 30.29 18.72
C LEU A 36 -9.47 30.92 18.19
N VAL A 37 -10.39 30.11 17.66
CA VAL A 37 -11.59 30.62 16.97
C VAL A 37 -12.77 30.64 17.91
N ARG A 38 -13.29 31.85 18.19
CA ARG A 38 -14.49 32.03 19.03
C ARG A 38 -15.81 31.75 18.30
N SER A 39 -15.77 31.71 16.96
CA SER A 39 -16.96 31.45 16.14
C SER A 39 -17.30 29.96 16.14
N LEU A 40 -18.37 29.60 16.85
CA LEU A 40 -18.90 28.24 16.89
C LEU A 40 -19.16 27.63 15.50
N PRO A 41 -19.80 28.32 14.53
CA PRO A 41 -20.03 27.71 13.22
C PRO A 41 -18.73 27.40 12.49
N VAL A 42 -17.71 28.25 12.59
CA VAL A 42 -16.40 27.99 11.96
C VAL A 42 -15.74 26.75 12.56
N ARG A 43 -15.74 26.62 13.90
CA ARG A 43 -15.23 25.42 14.58
C ARG A 43 -15.91 24.16 14.09
N ILE A 44 -17.24 24.15 14.03
CA ILE A 44 -18.01 22.99 13.57
C ILE A 44 -17.67 22.66 12.13
N THR A 45 -17.66 23.66 11.23
CA THR A 45 -17.35 23.44 9.82
C THR A 45 -15.95 22.84 9.63
N VAL A 46 -14.94 23.39 10.30
CA VAL A 46 -13.56 22.88 10.21
C VAL A 46 -13.49 21.45 10.74
N THR A 47 -14.08 21.18 11.91
CA THR A 47 -14.08 19.83 12.50
C THR A 47 -14.74 18.81 11.59
N VAL A 48 -15.89 19.14 10.99
CA VAL A 48 -16.60 18.24 10.06
C VAL A 48 -15.78 17.98 8.79
N ILE A 49 -15.19 19.02 8.20
CA ILE A 49 -14.33 18.89 7.01
C ILE A 49 -13.13 18.00 7.35
N SER A 50 -12.43 18.29 8.45
CA SER A 50 -11.27 17.52 8.90
C SER A 50 -11.62 16.05 9.13
N ALA A 51 -12.74 15.77 9.80
CA ALA A 51 -13.21 14.40 10.01
C ALA A 51 -13.47 13.67 8.68
N TYR A 52 -14.12 14.34 7.72
CA TYR A 52 -14.40 13.75 6.41
C TYR A 52 -13.12 13.52 5.59
N SER A 53 -12.18 14.47 5.63
CA SER A 53 -10.87 14.34 5.00
C SER A 53 -10.07 13.16 5.55
N LEU A 54 -10.11 12.91 6.87
CA LEU A 54 -9.48 11.74 7.47
C LEU A 54 -10.15 10.44 7.03
N LEU A 55 -11.48 10.39 6.97
CA LEU A 55 -12.19 9.23 6.45
C LEU A 55 -11.78 8.91 5.00
N LEU A 56 -11.70 9.93 4.14
CA LEU A 56 -11.25 9.77 2.76
C LEU A 56 -9.78 9.34 2.67
N LEU A 57 -8.91 9.92 3.49
CA LEU A 57 -7.50 9.55 3.59
C LEU A 57 -7.35 8.07 3.94
N TRP A 58 -8.01 7.63 5.00
CA TRP A 58 -7.97 6.23 5.44
C TRP A 58 -8.63 5.29 4.43
N ALA A 59 -9.71 5.69 3.77
CA ALA A 59 -10.30 4.91 2.68
C ALA A 59 -9.34 4.75 1.50
N PHE A 60 -8.63 5.81 1.12
CA PHE A 60 -7.66 5.78 0.02
C PHE A 60 -6.47 4.86 0.33
N PHE A 61 -5.91 4.95 1.54
CA PHE A 61 -4.80 4.10 1.96
C PHE A 61 -5.25 2.67 2.27
N GLY A 62 -6.44 2.47 2.84
CA GLY A 62 -7.05 1.16 3.07
C GLY A 62 -7.24 0.35 1.78
N ARG A 63 -7.56 1.01 0.66
CA ARG A 63 -7.61 0.37 -0.66
C ARG A 63 -6.25 -0.08 -1.18
N ARG A 64 -5.16 0.54 -0.70
CA ARG A 64 -3.78 0.20 -1.05
C ARG A 64 -3.19 -0.87 -0.12
N LEU A 65 -4.01 -1.63 0.60
CA LEU A 65 -3.53 -2.83 1.29
C LEU A 65 -2.82 -3.73 0.28
N VAL A 66 -1.50 -3.81 0.43
CA VAL A 66 -0.64 -4.61 -0.44
C VAL A 66 -0.83 -6.06 -0.02
N TYR A 67 -1.39 -6.86 -0.91
CA TYR A 67 -1.40 -8.31 -0.70
C TYR A 67 -0.06 -8.86 -1.18
N PRO A 68 0.62 -9.67 -0.35
CA PRO A 68 1.88 -10.26 -0.74
C PRO A 68 1.71 -11.07 -2.02
N HIS A 69 2.71 -10.98 -2.90
CA HIS A 69 2.87 -11.94 -3.98
C HIS A 69 3.27 -13.29 -3.37
N TYR A 70 2.99 -14.37 -4.07
CA TYR A 70 3.37 -15.69 -3.56
C TYR A 70 3.71 -16.65 -4.68
N ILE A 71 4.57 -17.60 -4.35
CA ILE A 71 4.90 -18.75 -5.19
C ILE A 71 4.23 -19.96 -4.57
N ASP A 72 3.35 -20.61 -5.32
CA ASP A 72 2.76 -21.90 -4.97
C ASP A 72 3.48 -23.04 -5.73
N ALA A 73 3.13 -24.29 -5.43
CA ALA A 73 3.78 -25.47 -6.03
C ALA A 73 3.74 -25.49 -7.57
N THR A 74 2.72 -24.87 -8.16
CA THR A 74 2.42 -24.91 -9.60
C THR A 74 2.56 -23.57 -10.31
N SER A 75 2.57 -22.44 -9.59
CA SER A 75 2.57 -21.12 -10.23
C SER A 75 3.12 -20.00 -9.36
N LEU A 76 3.71 -18.99 -10.01
CA LEU A 76 4.03 -17.69 -9.44
C LEU A 76 2.82 -16.76 -9.65
N VAL A 77 2.27 -16.22 -8.57
CA VAL A 77 1.14 -15.31 -8.62
C VAL A 77 1.57 -13.91 -8.16
N ILE A 78 1.61 -12.99 -9.12
CA ILE A 78 1.83 -11.57 -8.87
C ILE A 78 0.47 -10.92 -8.66
N ARG A 79 0.31 -10.24 -7.52
CA ARG A 79 -0.94 -9.57 -7.13
C ARG A 79 -0.78 -8.07 -7.13
N GLN A 80 -1.67 -7.34 -7.77
CA GLN A 80 -1.79 -5.91 -7.57
C GLN A 80 -3.01 -5.65 -6.69
N GLY A 81 -2.78 -5.33 -5.42
CA GLY A 81 -3.87 -5.24 -4.44
C GLY A 81 -4.60 -6.58 -4.31
N ARG A 82 -5.92 -6.60 -4.48
CA ARG A 82 -6.76 -7.81 -4.29
C ARG A 82 -6.85 -8.70 -5.53
N THR A 83 -6.37 -8.26 -6.68
CA THR A 83 -6.51 -8.99 -7.95
C THR A 83 -5.20 -9.64 -8.37
N PRO A 84 -5.20 -10.91 -8.82
CA PRO A 84 -4.05 -11.50 -9.49
C PRO A 84 -3.83 -10.73 -10.79
N LEU A 85 -2.66 -10.10 -10.91
CA LEU A 85 -2.27 -9.36 -12.12
C LEU A 85 -1.69 -10.33 -13.14
N LEU A 86 -0.89 -11.30 -12.68
CA LEU A 86 -0.21 -12.25 -13.53
C LEU A 86 -0.06 -13.58 -12.79
N THR A 87 -0.33 -14.67 -13.50
CA THR A 87 -0.08 -16.03 -13.04
C THR A 87 0.86 -16.68 -14.06
N ILE A 88 2.05 -17.08 -13.62
CA ILE A 88 3.04 -17.75 -14.47
C ILE A 88 3.17 -19.20 -13.99
N PRO A 89 2.98 -20.21 -14.87
CA PRO A 89 3.25 -21.61 -14.54
C PRO A 89 4.69 -21.80 -14.09
N ARG A 90 4.92 -22.62 -13.07
CA ARG A 90 6.28 -22.86 -12.56
C ARG A 90 7.19 -23.51 -13.61
N ASP A 91 6.61 -24.29 -14.52
CA ASP A 91 7.35 -24.98 -15.59
C ASP A 91 8.01 -24.00 -16.58
N ASP A 92 7.49 -22.77 -16.66
CA ASP A 92 8.06 -21.69 -17.49
C ASP A 92 9.14 -20.88 -16.76
N ILE A 93 9.41 -21.17 -15.48
CA ILE A 93 10.35 -20.44 -14.63
C ILE A 93 11.66 -21.22 -14.54
N ARG A 94 12.68 -20.72 -15.23
CA ARG A 94 14.00 -21.37 -15.31
C ARG A 94 14.84 -21.19 -14.03
N GLU A 95 14.82 -20.00 -13.45
CA GLU A 95 15.61 -19.67 -12.26
C GLU A 95 14.94 -18.52 -11.47
N PHE A 96 15.06 -18.55 -10.14
CA PHE A 96 14.58 -17.49 -9.26
C PHE A 96 15.73 -16.97 -8.40
N LEU A 97 16.17 -15.73 -8.66
CA LEU A 97 17.26 -15.09 -7.95
C LEU A 97 16.75 -13.86 -7.19
N ARG A 98 16.87 -13.89 -5.86
CA ARG A 98 16.56 -12.73 -5.01
C ARG A 98 17.75 -11.78 -5.00
N HIS A 99 17.70 -10.74 -5.84
CA HIS A 99 18.69 -9.66 -5.82
C HIS A 99 18.18 -8.47 -5.01
N ARG A 100 19.01 -7.96 -4.09
CA ARG A 100 18.75 -6.71 -3.37
C ARG A 100 19.23 -5.54 -4.23
N THR A 101 18.42 -5.16 -5.22
CA THR A 101 18.74 -4.05 -6.12
C THR A 101 17.55 -3.12 -6.22
N HIS A 102 17.75 -1.81 -5.99
CA HIS A 102 16.71 -0.78 -6.07
C HIS A 102 16.40 -0.34 -7.53
N ARG A 103 16.56 -1.24 -8.51
CA ARG A 103 16.56 -0.88 -9.94
C ARG A 103 15.15 -0.85 -10.56
N ALA A 104 14.16 -1.44 -9.91
CA ALA A 104 12.78 -1.50 -10.42
C ALA A 104 11.81 -0.93 -9.39
N GLU A 105 10.94 0.01 -9.80
CA GLU A 105 9.92 0.62 -8.93
C GLU A 105 8.66 -0.25 -8.79
N ARG A 106 8.36 -1.12 -9.76
CA ARG A 106 7.14 -1.96 -9.77
C ARG A 106 7.34 -3.34 -10.41
N ALA A 107 7.64 -3.38 -11.71
CA ALA A 107 8.05 -4.59 -12.43
C ALA A 107 8.61 -4.16 -13.80
N ALA A 108 9.68 -4.78 -14.27
CA ALA A 108 10.24 -4.55 -15.59
C ALA A 108 10.70 -5.88 -16.20
N VAL A 109 10.49 -6.05 -17.50
CA VAL A 109 11.14 -7.12 -18.26
C VAL A 109 12.47 -6.57 -18.76
N VAL A 110 13.57 -7.20 -18.34
CA VAL A 110 14.93 -6.82 -18.73
C VAL A 110 15.62 -8.08 -19.20
N ASP A 111 16.09 -8.11 -20.46
CA ASP A 111 16.87 -9.20 -21.03
C ASP A 111 16.27 -10.61 -20.76
N ASP A 112 14.98 -10.77 -21.07
CA ASP A 112 14.19 -12.00 -20.89
C ASP A 112 13.94 -12.41 -19.42
N ALA A 113 14.32 -11.57 -18.47
CA ALA A 113 14.03 -11.73 -17.04
C ALA A 113 12.95 -10.75 -16.56
N LEU A 114 11.97 -11.26 -15.83
CA LEU A 114 11.00 -10.43 -15.10
C LEU A 114 11.61 -9.98 -13.77
N VAL A 115 11.99 -8.70 -13.69
CA VAL A 115 12.51 -8.07 -12.47
C VAL A 115 11.36 -7.43 -11.71
N ILE A 116 11.08 -7.93 -10.51
CA ILE A 116 10.06 -7.39 -9.61
C ILE A 116 10.76 -6.56 -8.54
N GLY A 117 10.42 -5.27 -8.51
CA GLY A 117 10.86 -4.35 -7.46
C GLY A 117 10.09 -4.60 -6.18
N ASN A 118 10.77 -4.52 -5.03
CA ASN A 118 10.15 -4.58 -3.71
C ASN A 118 10.10 -3.20 -3.07
#